data_AF-A0A150GT27-F1
#
_entry.id   AF-A0A150GT27-F1
#
_cell.length_a   1.000
_cell.length_b   1.000
_cell.length_c   1.000
_cell.angle_alpha   90.00
_cell.angle_beta   90.00
_cell.angle_gamma   90.00
#
_symmetry.space_group_name_H-M   'P 1'
#
loop_
_entity.id
_entity.type
_entity.pdbx_description
1 polymer ?
#
loop_
_entity_poly.entity_id
_entity_poly.type
_entity_poly.pdbx_seq_one_letter_code
_entity_poly.pdbx_strand_id
1 'polypeptide(L)'
;MEGSEDYAKRSERVKALLSSYYGDGPSAGAATSQPSAPAQPSGPGQRGLAQHHAGGLAAIDTPTFNADQHTSDILRIFSLEKLMVEHRNMAREIKNIDSDMQQLVYENYNKFITATDTIRTMKSSIDSMESEMRRLQETASIVAEKSLSVSSKLQQRQESMEQLYKVQRLLRKLQTVFELPRKMRAALEEDALDTAVGLYAEAQPLLHKYGGRGSFKVIALESDFVAQEISALLKRRLTERRDGDAEQCVLLLRKLGEPDDTLQDKYLSGRVARIRKVLAEATLVAEAMAAAAAAAAGAGGQQAATQLPSKAQLPNPETWGWSGSQPPALRVFVRALDEKFINGVQETVVNVVRFFLPEGSEESPESAAAKRKPLVALSRELFAEYFAIVR
;
A
#
# COMPACT_ATOMS: atom_id res chain seq x y z
N MET A 1 -79.95 -72.57 -21.94
CA MET A 1 -79.21 -72.08 -23.12
C MET A 1 -78.95 -70.57 -23.10
N GLU A 2 -79.64 -69.76 -22.27
CA GLU A 2 -79.43 -68.29 -22.18
C GLU A 2 -78.01 -67.85 -21.75
N GLY A 3 -77.35 -68.52 -20.81
CA GLY A 3 -76.05 -68.07 -20.29
C GLY A 3 -74.88 -68.08 -21.29
N SER A 4 -74.99 -68.87 -22.37
CA SER A 4 -73.98 -68.93 -23.43
C SER A 4 -74.06 -67.70 -24.35
N GLU A 5 -75.26 -67.21 -24.62
CA GLU A 5 -75.47 -66.05 -25.49
C GLU A 5 -75.01 -64.74 -24.81
N ASP A 6 -75.22 -64.61 -23.49
CA ASP A 6 -74.77 -63.45 -22.72
C ASP A 6 -73.25 -63.38 -22.54
N TYR A 7 -72.58 -64.53 -22.57
CA TYR A 7 -71.12 -64.60 -22.54
C TYR A 7 -70.52 -64.20 -23.89
N ALA A 8 -71.08 -64.73 -24.98
CA ALA A 8 -70.67 -64.36 -26.34
C ALA A 8 -70.82 -62.85 -26.60
N LYS A 9 -71.98 -62.26 -26.24
CA LYS A 9 -72.23 -60.82 -26.37
C LYS A 9 -71.27 -59.97 -25.53
N ARG A 10 -70.93 -60.41 -24.31
CA ARG A 10 -69.95 -59.72 -23.46
C ARG A 10 -68.54 -59.80 -24.03
N SER A 11 -68.12 -60.98 -24.50
CA SER A 11 -66.81 -61.18 -25.11
C SER A 11 -66.65 -60.37 -26.40
N GLU A 12 -67.68 -60.33 -27.25
CA GLU A 12 -67.69 -59.47 -28.44
C GLU A 12 -67.61 -57.99 -28.09
N ARG A 13 -68.32 -57.54 -27.05
CA ARG A 13 -68.28 -56.14 -26.62
C ARG A 13 -66.89 -55.75 -26.09
N VAL A 14 -66.24 -56.62 -25.34
CA VAL A 14 -64.87 -56.41 -24.85
C VAL A 14 -63.86 -56.43 -25.99
N LYS A 15 -63.99 -57.36 -26.94
CA LYS A 15 -63.17 -57.40 -28.16
C LYS A 15 -63.36 -56.15 -29.02
N ALA A 16 -64.59 -55.66 -29.19
CA ALA A 16 -64.88 -54.43 -29.91
C ALA A 16 -64.26 -53.21 -29.23
N LEU A 17 -64.33 -53.14 -27.89
CA LEU A 17 -63.70 -52.07 -27.10
C LEU A 17 -62.17 -52.09 -27.24
N LEU A 18 -61.55 -53.26 -27.12
CA LEU A 18 -60.10 -53.43 -27.30
C LEU A 18 -59.68 -53.13 -28.75
N SER A 19 -60.42 -53.64 -29.73
CA SER A 19 -60.17 -53.38 -31.15
C SER A 19 -60.34 -51.91 -31.51
N SER A 20 -61.26 -51.18 -30.87
CA SER A 20 -61.40 -49.73 -31.12
C SER A 20 -60.23 -48.93 -30.55
N TYR A 21 -59.58 -49.42 -29.49
CA TYR A 21 -58.47 -48.73 -28.84
C TYR A 21 -57.12 -49.04 -29.50
N TYR A 22 -56.95 -50.26 -30.04
CA TYR A 22 -55.72 -50.70 -30.71
C TYR A 22 -55.82 -50.70 -32.24
N GLY A 23 -57.01 -50.57 -32.81
CA GLY A 23 -57.29 -50.88 -34.23
C GLY A 23 -57.57 -49.68 -35.13
N ASP A 24 -57.48 -48.44 -34.67
CA ASP A 24 -57.42 -47.30 -35.59
C ASP A 24 -56.68 -46.11 -34.98
N GLY A 25 -55.40 -46.00 -35.32
CA GLY A 25 -54.56 -44.85 -35.01
C GLY A 25 -53.73 -44.50 -36.25
N PRO A 26 -53.97 -43.36 -36.91
CA PRO A 26 -53.25 -43.02 -38.12
C PRO A 26 -51.77 -42.78 -37.80
N SER A 27 -50.90 -43.37 -38.60
CA SER A 27 -49.48 -43.09 -38.63
C SER A 27 -49.24 -41.63 -38.99
N ALA A 28 -48.94 -40.78 -38.00
CA ALA A 28 -48.38 -39.45 -38.24
C ALA A 28 -47.60 -38.93 -37.03
N GLY A 29 -46.35 -38.54 -37.28
CA GLY A 29 -45.71 -37.45 -36.54
C GLY A 29 -44.63 -37.85 -35.55
N ALA A 30 -43.40 -37.97 -36.05
CA ALA A 30 -42.20 -37.90 -35.25
C ALA A 30 -42.11 -36.58 -34.45
N ALA A 31 -41.79 -36.67 -33.16
CA ALA A 31 -41.07 -35.64 -32.43
C ALA A 31 -40.36 -36.23 -31.21
N THR A 32 -39.04 -36.07 -31.27
CA THR A 32 -37.98 -36.30 -30.30
C THR A 32 -38.31 -35.90 -28.86
N SER A 33 -38.08 -36.81 -27.90
CA SER A 33 -37.33 -36.53 -26.66
C SER A 33 -37.11 -37.84 -25.91
N GLN A 34 -35.85 -38.26 -25.81
CA GLN A 34 -35.42 -39.36 -24.94
C GLN A 34 -35.60 -38.94 -23.47
N PRO A 35 -36.02 -39.88 -22.61
CA PRO A 35 -35.45 -40.02 -21.30
C PRO A 35 -34.70 -41.34 -21.20
N SER A 36 -33.51 -41.24 -20.61
CA SER A 36 -32.55 -42.30 -20.35
C SER A 36 -33.16 -43.50 -19.62
N ALA A 37 -32.87 -44.70 -20.15
CA ALA A 37 -33.24 -45.97 -19.58
C ALA A 37 -32.59 -46.20 -18.21
N PRO A 38 -33.32 -46.71 -17.20
CA PRO A 38 -32.73 -47.52 -16.15
C PRO A 38 -32.68 -48.98 -16.56
N ALA A 39 -31.60 -49.62 -16.14
CA ALA A 39 -31.18 -50.97 -16.42
C ALA A 39 -32.27 -52.04 -16.23
N GLN A 40 -32.26 -52.99 -17.17
CA GLN A 40 -32.91 -54.28 -17.08
C GLN A 40 -32.58 -54.98 -15.75
N PRO A 41 -33.57 -55.48 -14.99
CA PRO A 41 -33.39 -56.66 -14.18
C PRO A 41 -33.64 -57.88 -15.05
N SER A 42 -32.59 -58.68 -15.20
CA SER A 42 -32.61 -60.04 -15.73
C SER A 42 -33.81 -60.81 -15.22
N GLY A 43 -34.73 -61.18 -16.12
CA GLY A 43 -35.83 -62.07 -15.79
C GLY A 43 -35.31 -63.44 -15.36
N PRO A 44 -35.92 -64.10 -14.36
CA PRO A 44 -35.54 -65.45 -14.02
C PRO A 44 -35.98 -66.35 -15.18
N GLY A 45 -35.01 -67.06 -15.75
CA GLY A 45 -35.34 -68.24 -16.52
C GLY A 45 -36.05 -69.24 -15.61
N GLN A 46 -37.23 -69.68 -15.99
CA GLN A 46 -37.52 -71.10 -16.20
C GLN A 46 -39.00 -71.35 -16.49
N ARG A 47 -39.20 -72.12 -17.56
CA ARG A 47 -40.06 -73.30 -17.65
C ARG A 47 -41.57 -73.13 -17.69
N GLY A 48 -42.08 -73.59 -18.82
CA GLY A 48 -43.32 -74.37 -18.92
C GLY A 48 -44.34 -73.69 -19.82
N LEU A 49 -44.92 -74.30 -20.85
CA LEU A 49 -44.93 -75.69 -21.31
C LEU A 49 -45.16 -75.64 -22.83
N ALA A 50 -44.14 -75.91 -23.64
CA ALA A 50 -44.42 -76.48 -24.96
C ALA A 50 -44.91 -77.91 -24.71
N GLN A 51 -46.21 -78.05 -24.44
CA GLN A 51 -46.87 -79.35 -24.43
C GLN A 51 -46.73 -79.92 -25.84
N HIS A 52 -45.95 -80.99 -25.94
CA HIS A 52 -45.95 -81.90 -27.08
C HIS A 52 -47.39 -82.34 -27.37
N HIS A 53 -48.08 -81.65 -28.27
CA HIS A 53 -49.25 -82.20 -28.93
C HIS A 53 -48.75 -83.22 -29.94
N ALA A 54 -48.99 -84.48 -29.63
CA ALA A 54 -48.64 -85.61 -30.46
C ALA A 54 -49.29 -85.49 -31.85
N GLY A 55 -48.45 -85.41 -32.88
CA GLY A 55 -48.79 -85.74 -34.27
C GLY A 55 -49.50 -84.64 -35.06
N GLY A 56 -48.75 -83.91 -35.89
CA GLY A 56 -49.17 -83.49 -37.24
C GLY A 56 -50.35 -82.52 -37.41
N LEU A 57 -50.84 -81.84 -36.38
CA LEU A 57 -51.92 -80.85 -36.48
C LEU A 57 -51.37 -79.43 -36.38
N ALA A 58 -51.88 -78.51 -37.22
CA ALA A 58 -51.38 -77.14 -37.37
C ALA A 58 -51.36 -76.35 -36.05
N ALA A 59 -50.33 -75.50 -35.86
CA ALA A 59 -50.18 -74.67 -34.68
C ALA A 59 -51.33 -73.63 -34.58
N ILE A 60 -52.11 -73.70 -33.51
CA ILE A 60 -53.32 -72.89 -33.28
C ILE A 60 -53.00 -71.39 -33.21
N ASP A 61 -51.79 -71.02 -32.78
CA ASP A 61 -51.34 -69.63 -32.62
C ASP A 61 -50.82 -68.99 -33.92
N THR A 62 -51.08 -69.58 -35.09
CA THR A 62 -50.65 -69.03 -36.38
C THR A 62 -51.74 -68.18 -37.05
N PRO A 63 -51.39 -67.07 -37.72
CA PRO A 63 -52.36 -66.19 -38.36
C PRO A 63 -53.10 -66.82 -39.54
N THR A 64 -52.65 -67.98 -40.02
CA THR A 64 -53.27 -68.79 -41.08
C THR A 64 -54.13 -69.93 -40.54
N PHE A 65 -54.43 -69.94 -39.24
CA PHE A 65 -55.21 -70.99 -38.61
C PHE A 65 -56.64 -71.06 -39.17
N ASN A 66 -57.03 -72.26 -39.63
CA ASN A 66 -58.38 -72.56 -40.07
C ASN A 66 -59.06 -73.51 -39.08
N ALA A 67 -60.06 -73.01 -38.35
CA ALA A 67 -60.75 -73.75 -37.31
C ALA A 67 -61.51 -74.98 -37.85
N ASP A 68 -62.13 -74.86 -39.03
CA ASP A 68 -62.93 -75.93 -39.64
C ASP A 68 -62.04 -77.10 -40.12
N GLN A 69 -60.87 -76.78 -40.66
CA GLN A 69 -59.89 -77.79 -41.06
C GLN A 69 -59.27 -78.48 -39.83
N HIS A 70 -58.87 -77.70 -38.83
CA HIS A 70 -58.28 -78.23 -37.60
C HIS A 70 -59.27 -79.11 -36.81
N THR A 71 -60.55 -78.72 -36.72
CA THR A 71 -61.59 -79.54 -36.09
C THR A 71 -61.88 -80.81 -36.89
N SER A 72 -61.93 -80.72 -38.22
CA SER A 72 -62.10 -81.89 -39.10
C SER A 72 -60.95 -82.89 -38.94
N ASP A 73 -59.72 -82.41 -38.85
CA ASP A 73 -58.54 -83.27 -38.68
C ASP A 73 -58.49 -83.89 -37.27
N ILE A 74 -58.86 -83.14 -36.22
CA ILE A 74 -58.99 -83.66 -34.85
C ILE A 74 -60.06 -84.77 -34.76
N LEU A 75 -61.23 -84.58 -35.39
CA LEU A 75 -62.31 -85.55 -35.37
C LEU A 75 -61.97 -86.86 -36.10
N ARG A 76 -61.06 -86.80 -37.09
CA ARG A 76 -60.59 -87.97 -37.84
C ARG A 76 -59.48 -88.74 -37.13
N ILE A 77 -58.61 -88.03 -36.40
CA ILE A 77 -57.36 -88.60 -35.85
C ILE A 77 -57.51 -88.99 -34.38
N PHE A 78 -58.35 -88.31 -33.59
CA PHE A 78 -58.44 -88.52 -32.14
C PHE A 78 -59.55 -89.52 -31.77
N SER A 79 -59.30 -90.31 -30.72
CA SER A 79 -60.33 -91.14 -30.08
C SER A 79 -61.29 -90.26 -29.27
N LEU A 80 -62.50 -90.76 -29.00
CA LEU A 80 -63.52 -90.03 -28.23
C LEU A 80 -63.02 -89.59 -26.85
N GLU A 81 -62.25 -90.44 -26.16
CA GLU A 81 -61.65 -90.12 -24.86
C GLU A 81 -60.68 -88.93 -24.97
N LYS A 82 -59.81 -88.95 -25.99
CA LYS A 82 -58.87 -87.85 -26.26
C LYS A 82 -59.62 -86.56 -26.61
N LEU A 83 -60.68 -86.64 -27.41
CA LEU A 83 -61.53 -85.50 -27.75
C LEU A 83 -62.21 -84.88 -26.52
N MET A 84 -62.68 -85.70 -25.58
CA MET A 84 -63.26 -85.21 -24.32
C MET A 84 -62.23 -84.52 -23.43
N VAL A 85 -60.99 -85.03 -23.39
CA VAL A 85 -59.88 -84.39 -22.67
C VAL A 85 -59.55 -83.04 -23.32
N GLU A 86 -59.43 -82.99 -24.65
CA GLU A 86 -59.16 -81.73 -25.35
C GLU A 86 -60.26 -80.68 -25.18
N HIS A 87 -61.54 -81.09 -25.23
CA HIS A 87 -62.64 -80.18 -24.94
C HIS A 87 -62.53 -79.58 -23.52
N ARG A 88 -62.18 -80.40 -22.52
CA ARG A 88 -61.96 -79.90 -21.14
C ARG A 88 -60.70 -79.04 -21.02
N ASN A 89 -59.67 -79.29 -21.82
CA ASN A 89 -58.46 -78.45 -21.88
C ASN A 89 -58.81 -77.07 -22.45
N MET A 90 -59.46 -77.05 -23.62
CA MET A 90 -59.89 -75.84 -24.31
C MET A 90 -60.84 -75.01 -23.44
N ALA A 91 -61.81 -75.62 -22.77
CA ALA A 91 -62.71 -74.90 -21.87
C ALA A 91 -61.98 -74.25 -20.67
N ARG A 92 -60.92 -74.89 -20.16
CA ARG A 92 -60.07 -74.30 -19.11
C ARG A 92 -59.21 -73.18 -19.66
N GLU A 93 -58.65 -73.35 -20.84
CA GLU A 93 -57.81 -72.35 -21.51
C GLU A 93 -58.60 -71.08 -21.85
N ILE A 94 -59.83 -71.21 -22.37
CA ILE A 94 -60.73 -70.07 -22.61
C ILE A 94 -60.96 -69.27 -21.32
N LYS A 95 -61.22 -69.97 -20.20
CA LYS A 95 -61.44 -69.32 -18.90
C LYS A 95 -60.17 -68.64 -18.39
N ASN A 96 -59.01 -69.26 -18.57
CA ASN A 96 -57.73 -68.67 -18.19
C ASN A 96 -57.43 -67.42 -19.01
N ILE A 97 -57.61 -67.46 -20.33
CA ILE A 97 -57.39 -66.31 -21.22
C ILE A 97 -58.34 -65.16 -20.88
N ASP A 98 -59.61 -65.43 -20.54
CA ASP A 98 -60.55 -64.39 -20.09
C ASP A 98 -60.10 -63.75 -18.77
N SER A 99 -59.63 -64.56 -17.82
CA SER A 99 -59.05 -64.06 -16.57
C SER A 99 -57.78 -63.23 -16.82
N ASP A 100 -56.90 -63.67 -17.71
CA ASP A 100 -55.66 -62.98 -18.07
C ASP A 100 -55.94 -61.66 -18.78
N MET A 101 -56.95 -61.63 -19.67
CA MET A 101 -57.41 -60.41 -20.32
C MET A 101 -57.95 -59.40 -19.30
N GLN A 102 -58.77 -59.86 -18.35
CA GLN A 102 -59.27 -59.00 -17.27
C GLN A 102 -58.11 -58.45 -16.43
N GLN A 103 -57.16 -59.31 -16.03
CA GLN A 103 -55.97 -58.91 -15.29
C GLN A 103 -55.15 -57.86 -16.04
N LEU A 104 -54.95 -58.02 -17.35
CA LEU A 104 -54.21 -57.06 -18.18
C LEU A 104 -54.90 -55.69 -18.21
N VAL A 105 -56.23 -55.68 -18.33
CA VAL A 105 -57.03 -54.44 -18.30
C VAL A 105 -56.87 -53.76 -16.93
N TYR A 106 -56.98 -54.49 -15.83
CA TYR A 106 -56.77 -53.94 -14.49
C TYR A 106 -55.36 -53.36 -14.31
N GLU A 107 -54.33 -54.10 -14.71
CA GLU A 107 -52.95 -53.63 -14.61
C GLU A 107 -52.72 -52.38 -15.47
N ASN A 108 -53.31 -52.33 -16.66
CA ASN A 108 -53.18 -51.19 -17.56
C ASN A 108 -53.91 -49.95 -17.01
N TYR A 109 -55.14 -50.09 -16.52
CA TYR A 109 -55.85 -48.99 -15.86
C TYR A 109 -55.14 -48.52 -14.58
N ASN A 110 -54.62 -49.44 -13.78
CA ASN A 110 -53.87 -49.07 -12.57
C ASN A 110 -52.60 -48.28 -12.92
N LYS A 111 -51.89 -48.69 -13.99
CA LYS A 111 -50.74 -47.92 -14.53
C LYS A 111 -51.16 -46.53 -15.00
N PHE A 112 -52.30 -46.39 -15.68
CA PHE A 112 -52.81 -45.08 -16.11
C PHE A 112 -53.20 -44.16 -14.94
N ILE A 113 -53.87 -44.71 -13.92
CA ILE A 113 -54.22 -43.96 -12.71
C ILE A 113 -52.93 -43.49 -12.02
N THR A 114 -51.97 -44.40 -11.81
CA THR A 114 -50.67 -44.09 -11.19
C THR A 114 -49.90 -43.04 -11.98
N ALA A 115 -49.89 -43.14 -13.31
CA ALA A 115 -49.25 -42.15 -14.19
C ALA A 115 -49.93 -40.78 -14.07
N THR A 116 -51.26 -40.75 -14.03
CA THR A 116 -52.04 -39.51 -13.88
C THR A 116 -51.82 -38.86 -12.51
N ASP A 117 -51.78 -39.66 -11.44
CA ASP A 117 -51.49 -39.17 -10.09
C ASP A 117 -50.06 -38.65 -9.99
N THR A 118 -49.10 -39.31 -10.65
CA THR A 118 -47.72 -38.83 -10.73
C THR A 118 -47.62 -37.49 -11.46
N ILE A 119 -48.36 -37.32 -12.57
CA ILE A 119 -48.41 -36.03 -13.29
C ILE A 119 -49.01 -34.94 -12.39
N ARG A 120 -50.05 -35.27 -11.61
CA ARG A 120 -50.68 -34.32 -10.68
C ARG A 120 -49.73 -33.90 -9.56
N THR A 121 -49.02 -34.85 -8.95
CA THR A 121 -48.04 -34.55 -7.89
C THR A 121 -46.88 -33.74 -8.46
N MET A 122 -46.32 -34.14 -9.61
CA MET A 122 -45.27 -33.38 -10.31
C MET A 122 -45.70 -31.93 -10.58
N LYS A 123 -46.93 -31.71 -11.06
CA LYS A 123 -47.47 -30.36 -11.28
C LYS A 123 -47.47 -29.54 -9.98
N SER A 124 -48.02 -30.10 -8.90
CA SER A 124 -48.06 -29.40 -7.60
C SER A 124 -46.66 -29.08 -7.05
N SER A 125 -45.69 -29.97 -7.26
CA SER A 125 -44.30 -29.73 -6.86
C SER A 125 -43.65 -28.63 -7.70
N ILE A 126 -43.93 -28.56 -9.00
CA ILE A 126 -43.43 -27.49 -9.88
C ILE A 126 -44.05 -26.15 -9.48
N ASP A 127 -45.36 -26.09 -9.22
CA ASP A 127 -46.04 -24.87 -8.78
C ASP A 127 -45.45 -24.37 -7.43
N SER A 128 -45.18 -25.28 -6.49
CA SER A 128 -44.50 -24.95 -5.24
C SER A 128 -43.08 -24.43 -5.46
N MET A 129 -42.30 -25.10 -6.31
CA MET A 129 -40.93 -24.71 -6.63
C MET A 129 -40.87 -23.34 -7.30
N GLU A 130 -41.82 -23.01 -8.19
CA GLU A 130 -41.91 -21.67 -8.79
C GLU A 130 -42.13 -20.59 -7.73
N SER A 131 -42.99 -20.85 -6.75
CA SER A 131 -43.23 -19.92 -5.65
C SER A 131 -41.98 -19.70 -4.79
N GLU A 132 -41.24 -20.77 -4.49
CA GLU A 132 -39.98 -20.69 -3.74
C GLU A 132 -38.89 -19.95 -4.53
N MET A 133 -38.80 -20.18 -5.84
CA MET A 133 -37.86 -19.49 -6.73
C MET A 133 -38.16 -17.99 -6.79
N ARG A 134 -39.43 -17.58 -6.84
CA ARG A 134 -39.84 -16.17 -6.77
C ARG A 134 -39.44 -15.55 -5.43
N ARG A 135 -39.64 -16.26 -4.31
CA ARG A 135 -39.22 -15.79 -2.97
C ARG A 135 -37.70 -15.67 -2.87
N LEU A 136 -36.96 -16.59 -3.47
CA LEU A 136 -35.50 -16.52 -3.52
C LEU A 136 -35.04 -15.32 -4.35
N GLN A 137 -35.68 -15.05 -5.49
CA GLN A 137 -35.36 -13.88 -6.31
C GLN A 137 -35.61 -12.57 -5.57
N GLU A 138 -36.73 -12.46 -4.87
CA GLU A 138 -37.06 -11.28 -4.04
C GLU A 138 -36.03 -11.09 -2.91
N THR A 139 -35.72 -12.15 -2.17
CA THR A 139 -34.73 -12.08 -1.08
C THR A 139 -33.34 -11.74 -1.60
N ALA A 140 -32.91 -12.29 -2.74
CA ALA A 140 -31.65 -11.94 -3.39
C ALA A 140 -31.61 -10.45 -3.80
N SER A 141 -32.72 -9.91 -4.33
CA SER A 141 -32.84 -8.48 -4.66
C SER A 141 -32.72 -7.60 -3.41
N ILE A 142 -33.41 -7.96 -2.33
CA ILE A 142 -33.35 -7.22 -1.04
C ILE A 142 -31.92 -7.27 -0.47
N VAL A 143 -31.25 -8.41 -0.55
CA VAL A 143 -29.86 -8.55 -0.09
C VAL A 143 -28.93 -7.69 -0.94
N ALA A 144 -29.11 -7.67 -2.26
CA ALA A 144 -28.32 -6.82 -3.15
C ALA A 144 -28.52 -5.33 -2.84
N GLU A 145 -29.76 -4.88 -2.67
CA GLU A 145 -30.08 -3.49 -2.32
C GLU A 145 -29.49 -3.10 -0.96
N LYS A 146 -29.67 -3.95 0.07
CA LYS A 146 -29.08 -3.71 1.39
C LYS A 146 -27.55 -3.69 1.34
N SER A 147 -26.93 -4.59 0.56
CA SER A 147 -25.48 -4.62 0.38
C SER A 147 -24.96 -3.34 -0.28
N LEU A 148 -25.65 -2.85 -1.32
CA LEU A 148 -25.34 -1.57 -1.95
C LEU A 148 -25.51 -0.38 -0.98
N SER A 149 -26.57 -0.38 -0.18
CA SER A 149 -26.82 0.64 0.85
C SER A 149 -25.75 0.64 1.95
N VAL A 150 -25.31 -0.54 2.39
CA VAL A 150 -24.22 -0.67 3.36
C VAL A 150 -22.91 -0.19 2.75
N SER A 151 -22.62 -0.58 1.51
CA SER A 151 -21.41 -0.20 0.80
C SER A 151 -21.32 1.32 0.63
N SER A 152 -22.41 1.98 0.24
CA SER A 152 -22.43 3.45 0.10
C SER A 152 -22.27 4.17 1.45
N LYS A 153 -22.92 3.69 2.52
CA LYS A 153 -22.74 4.23 3.88
C LYS A 153 -21.31 4.05 4.39
N LEU A 154 -20.70 2.90 4.11
CA LEU A 154 -19.30 2.64 4.47
C LEU A 154 -18.35 3.57 3.70
N GLN A 155 -18.58 3.77 2.41
CA GLN A 155 -17.79 4.71 1.60
C GLN A 155 -17.91 6.13 2.15
N GLN A 156 -19.13 6.61 2.44
CA GLN A 156 -19.32 7.93 3.04
C GLN A 156 -18.60 8.08 4.40
N ARG A 157 -18.59 7.01 5.21
CA ARG A 157 -17.83 6.98 6.47
C ARG A 157 -16.32 6.95 6.24
N GLN A 158 -15.83 6.25 5.23
CA GLN A 158 -14.41 6.24 4.89
C GLN A 158 -13.97 7.64 4.43
N GLU A 159 -14.75 8.30 3.58
CA GLU A 159 -14.48 9.68 3.14
C GLU A 159 -14.48 10.66 4.31
N SER A 160 -15.43 10.54 5.24
CA SER A 160 -15.43 11.39 6.44
C SER A 160 -14.24 11.08 7.36
N MET A 161 -13.87 9.81 7.54
CA MET A 161 -12.66 9.41 8.27
C MET A 161 -11.41 10.00 7.63
N GLU A 162 -11.27 9.94 6.30
CA GLU A 162 -10.15 10.57 5.60
C GLU A 162 -10.08 12.07 5.80
N GLN A 163 -11.22 12.76 5.75
CA GLN A 163 -11.29 14.20 6.04
C GLN A 163 -10.86 14.49 7.48
N LEU A 164 -11.35 13.72 8.46
CA LEU A 164 -10.94 13.85 9.85
C LEU A 164 -9.44 13.56 10.01
N TYR A 165 -8.87 12.56 9.34
CA TYR A 165 -7.43 12.28 9.39
C TYR A 165 -6.61 13.41 8.78
N LYS A 166 -7.07 14.00 7.66
CA LYS A 166 -6.43 15.18 7.06
C LYS A 166 -6.42 16.35 8.04
N VAL A 167 -7.55 16.62 8.70
CA VAL A 167 -7.67 17.66 9.73
C VAL A 167 -6.80 17.34 10.96
N GLN A 168 -6.83 16.12 11.48
CA GLN A 168 -6.04 15.71 12.65
C GLN A 168 -4.53 15.76 12.36
N ARG A 169 -4.10 15.38 11.15
CA ARG A 169 -2.70 15.52 10.71
C ARG A 169 -2.29 16.98 10.62
N LEU A 170 -3.15 17.83 10.08
CA LEU A 170 -2.91 19.28 10.05
C LEU A 170 -2.83 19.84 11.47
N LEU A 171 -3.77 19.47 12.35
CA LEU A 171 -3.82 19.93 13.73
C LEU A 171 -2.56 19.51 14.50
N ARG A 172 -2.08 18.27 14.33
CA ARG A 172 -0.80 17.82 14.90
C ARG A 172 0.39 18.65 14.40
N LYS A 173 0.47 18.90 13.10
CA LYS A 173 1.51 19.77 12.51
C LYS A 173 1.41 21.21 12.99
N LEU A 174 0.21 21.71 13.25
CA LEU A 174 0.02 23.05 13.80
C LEU A 174 0.36 23.09 15.30
N GLN A 175 0.02 22.05 16.06
CA GLN A 175 0.41 21.93 17.46
C GLN A 175 1.93 21.96 17.61
N THR A 176 2.69 21.28 16.75
CA THR A 176 4.15 21.36 16.77
C THR A 176 4.66 22.78 16.50
N VAL A 177 3.96 23.57 15.68
CA VAL A 177 4.28 24.99 15.46
C VAL A 177 3.93 25.86 16.67
N PHE A 178 2.83 25.59 17.38
CA PHE A 178 2.51 26.27 18.65
C PHE A 178 3.56 26.03 19.74
N GLU A 179 4.13 24.83 19.78
CA GLU A 179 5.19 24.46 20.72
C GLU A 179 6.58 24.93 20.27
N LEU A 180 6.72 25.41 19.03
CA LEU A 180 8.01 25.75 18.41
C LEU A 180 8.79 26.82 19.20
N PRO A 181 8.24 28.00 19.55
CA PRO A 181 9.01 29.03 20.25
C PRO A 181 9.51 28.54 21.62
N ARG A 182 8.70 27.73 22.31
CA ARG A 182 9.07 27.14 23.61
C ARG A 182 10.22 26.15 23.46
N LYS A 183 10.16 25.26 22.45
CA LYS A 183 11.23 24.30 22.16
C LYS A 183 12.51 24.98 21.68
N MET A 184 12.40 26.03 20.88
CA MET A 184 13.54 26.83 20.43
C MET A 184 14.21 27.58 21.59
N ARG A 185 13.44 28.16 22.52
CA ARG A 185 14.00 28.79 23.73
C ARG A 185 14.69 27.78 24.65
N ALA A 186 14.09 26.62 24.88
CA ALA A 186 14.74 25.55 25.66
C ALA A 186 16.05 25.09 25.01
N ALA A 187 16.06 24.91 23.67
CA ALA A 187 17.27 24.56 22.94
C ALA A 187 18.35 25.67 22.98
N LEU A 188 17.94 26.95 23.09
CA LEU A 188 18.85 28.07 23.30
C LEU A 188 19.48 28.03 24.71
N GLU A 189 18.72 27.66 25.73
CA GLU A 189 19.20 27.49 27.10
C GLU A 189 20.18 26.31 27.23
N GLU A 190 19.94 25.22 26.48
CA GLU A 190 20.80 24.02 26.43
C GLU A 190 22.01 24.16 25.49
N ASP A 191 22.17 25.32 24.83
CA ASP A 191 23.18 25.61 23.82
C ASP A 191 23.16 24.69 22.57
N ALA A 192 22.05 23.98 22.36
CA ALA A 192 21.82 23.10 21.22
C ALA A 192 21.32 23.90 20.00
N LEU A 193 22.20 24.72 19.42
CA LEU A 193 21.85 25.63 18.31
C LEU A 193 21.45 24.86 17.03
N ASP A 194 22.02 23.68 16.79
CA ASP A 194 21.69 22.85 15.62
C ASP A 194 20.23 22.39 15.61
N THR A 195 19.74 21.92 16.75
CA THR A 195 18.36 21.42 16.88
C THR A 195 17.37 22.57 16.80
N ALA A 196 17.67 23.72 17.40
CA ALA A 196 16.83 24.91 17.34
C ALA A 196 16.62 25.42 15.90
N VAL A 197 17.71 25.50 15.12
CA VAL A 197 17.66 25.94 13.71
C VAL A 197 16.97 24.90 12.83
N GLY A 198 17.20 23.60 13.08
CA GLY A 198 16.50 22.53 12.38
C GLY A 198 14.98 22.58 12.57
N LEU A 199 14.53 22.72 13.82
CA LEU A 199 13.11 22.85 14.15
C LEU A 199 12.48 24.08 13.50
N TYR A 200 13.20 25.21 13.46
CA TYR A 200 12.72 26.43 12.79
C TYR A 200 12.62 26.24 11.27
N ALA A 201 13.63 25.65 10.62
CA ALA A 201 13.63 25.40 9.19
C ALA A 201 12.49 24.46 8.76
N GLU A 202 12.20 23.42 9.55
CA GLU A 202 11.07 22.52 9.32
C GLU A 202 9.71 23.23 9.45
N ALA A 203 9.61 24.20 10.36
CA ALA A 203 8.39 24.94 10.62
C ALA A 203 8.18 26.15 9.68
N GLN A 204 9.25 26.69 9.08
CA GLN A 204 9.23 27.84 8.17
C GLN A 204 8.19 27.75 7.04
N PRO A 205 8.05 26.64 6.28
CA PRO A 205 7.03 26.54 5.22
C PRO A 205 5.60 26.54 5.77
N LEU A 206 5.38 26.10 7.02
CA LEU A 206 4.08 26.16 7.67
C LEU A 206 3.79 27.58 8.18
N LEU A 207 4.80 28.24 8.74
CA LEU A 207 4.72 29.64 9.18
C LEU A 207 4.43 30.57 8.00
N HIS A 208 5.05 30.37 6.83
CA HIS A 208 4.76 31.20 5.66
C HIS A 208 3.33 31.00 5.11
N LYS A 209 2.77 29.79 5.23
CA LYS A 209 1.41 29.48 4.75
C LYS A 209 0.31 29.94 5.70
N TYR A 210 0.55 29.88 7.00
CA TYR A 210 -0.48 30.13 8.04
C TYR A 210 -0.20 31.34 8.94
N GLY A 211 1.00 31.94 8.86
CA GLY A 211 1.46 33.02 9.73
C GLY A 211 0.70 34.34 9.61
N GLY A 212 -0.10 34.53 8.56
CA GLY A 212 -0.96 35.70 8.42
C GLY A 212 -2.24 35.69 9.26
N ARG A 213 -2.57 34.58 9.95
CA ARG A 213 -3.90 34.39 10.56
C ARG A 213 -3.84 34.34 12.08
N GLY A 214 -4.45 35.33 12.74
CA GLY A 214 -4.76 35.29 14.18
C GLY A 214 -3.54 35.00 15.08
N SER A 215 -3.69 34.06 16.00
CA SER A 215 -2.65 33.65 16.96
C SER A 215 -1.37 33.11 16.31
N PHE A 216 -1.43 32.58 15.08
CA PHE A 216 -0.23 32.15 14.36
C PHE A 216 0.68 33.31 13.98
N LYS A 217 0.15 34.52 13.81
CA LYS A 217 0.98 35.71 13.56
C LYS A 217 1.87 36.02 14.75
N VAL A 218 1.31 35.94 15.96
CA VAL A 218 2.05 36.18 17.20
C VAL A 218 3.16 35.15 17.37
N ILE A 219 2.85 33.88 17.12
CA ILE A 219 3.82 32.77 17.23
C ILE A 219 4.89 32.85 16.15
N ALA A 220 4.52 33.21 14.91
CA ALA A 220 5.48 33.42 13.84
C ALA A 220 6.47 34.53 14.20
N LEU A 221 5.96 35.68 14.68
CA LEU A 221 6.81 36.77 15.14
C LEU A 221 7.69 36.38 16.33
N GLU A 222 7.16 35.60 17.28
CA GLU A 222 7.94 35.10 18.42
C GLU A 222 9.03 34.12 17.98
N SER A 223 8.74 33.19 17.07
CA SER A 223 9.74 32.28 16.51
C SER A 223 10.79 33.01 15.67
N ASP A 224 10.39 34.05 14.92
CA ASP A 224 11.31 34.88 14.15
C ASP A 224 12.23 35.69 15.06
N PHE A 225 11.71 36.20 16.18
CA PHE A 225 12.53 36.87 17.20
C PHE A 225 13.56 35.92 17.82
N VAL A 226 13.16 34.69 18.21
CA VAL A 226 14.09 33.69 18.75
C VAL A 226 15.11 33.26 17.68
N ALA A 227 14.71 33.15 16.41
CA ALA A 227 15.62 32.89 15.30
C ALA A 227 16.64 34.03 15.10
N GLN A 228 16.22 35.30 15.23
CA GLN A 228 17.12 36.45 15.20
C GLN A 228 18.11 36.44 16.37
N GLU A 229 17.66 36.08 17.57
CA GLU A 229 18.51 35.93 18.75
C GLU A 229 19.56 34.82 18.57
N ILE A 230 19.15 33.65 18.07
CA ILE A 230 20.07 32.56 17.68
C ILE A 230 21.06 33.05 16.62
N SER A 231 20.61 33.80 15.61
CA SER A 231 21.49 34.35 14.57
C SER A 231 22.52 35.31 15.16
N ALA A 232 22.14 36.15 16.12
CA ALA A 232 23.02 37.10 16.78
C ALA A 232 24.07 36.38 17.64
N LEU A 233 23.64 35.33 18.36
CA LEU A 233 24.53 34.49 19.16
C LEU A 233 25.53 33.73 18.27
N LEU A 234 25.08 33.14 17.16
CA LEU A 234 25.94 32.49 16.17
C LEU A 234 26.93 33.47 15.54
N LYS A 235 26.50 34.69 15.18
CA LYS A 235 27.38 35.76 14.67
C LYS A 235 28.43 36.15 15.71
N ARG A 236 28.04 36.28 16.99
CA ARG A 236 28.97 36.55 18.08
C ARG A 236 29.98 35.41 18.27
N ARG A 237 29.53 34.15 18.26
CA ARG A 237 30.40 32.97 18.31
C ARG A 237 31.41 32.94 17.17
N LEU A 238 30.98 33.31 15.97
CA LEU A 238 31.85 33.39 14.80
C LEU A 238 32.99 34.41 14.99
N THR A 239 32.72 35.53 15.65
CA THR A 239 33.72 36.57 15.97
C THR A 239 34.60 36.26 17.17
N GLU A 240 34.12 35.47 18.14
CA GLU A 240 34.80 35.26 19.43
C GLU A 240 35.51 33.91 19.57
N ARG A 241 35.00 32.81 18.99
CA ARG A 241 35.48 31.44 19.26
C ARG A 241 36.60 30.98 18.31
N ARG A 242 37.45 30.12 18.85
CA ARG A 242 38.57 29.43 18.19
C ARG A 242 38.02 28.33 17.27
N ASP A 243 38.17 28.53 15.97
CA ASP A 243 38.26 27.62 14.80
C ASP A 243 37.40 26.34 14.70
N GLY A 244 37.19 25.57 15.77
CA GLY A 244 36.48 24.28 15.72
C GLY A 244 34.99 24.38 15.39
N ASP A 245 34.31 25.41 15.90
CA ASP A 245 32.84 25.54 15.75
C ASP A 245 32.44 26.50 14.62
N ALA A 246 33.41 27.10 13.93
CA ALA A 246 33.15 28.11 12.90
C ALA A 246 32.39 27.53 11.70
N GLU A 247 32.73 26.30 11.30
CA GLU A 247 32.03 25.59 10.21
C GLU A 247 30.57 25.33 10.56
N GLN A 248 30.31 24.81 11.77
CA GLN A 248 28.95 24.55 12.25
C GLN A 248 28.13 25.84 12.34
N CYS A 249 28.73 26.93 12.84
CA CYS A 249 28.05 28.23 12.91
C CYS A 249 27.68 28.77 11.52
N VAL A 250 28.56 28.65 10.53
CA VAL A 250 28.30 29.10 9.15
C VAL A 250 27.19 28.25 8.51
N LEU A 251 27.22 26.92 8.69
CA LEU A 251 26.18 26.02 8.18
C LEU A 251 24.81 26.31 8.80
N LEU A 252 24.77 26.61 10.09
CA LEU A 252 23.52 26.97 10.79
C LEU A 252 22.98 28.32 10.32
N LEU A 253 23.83 29.32 10.17
CA LEU A 253 23.43 30.62 9.63
C LEU A 253 22.90 30.53 8.19
N ARG A 254 23.47 29.64 7.37
CA ARG A 254 22.94 29.35 6.02
C ARG A 254 21.56 28.71 6.09
N LYS A 255 21.32 27.76 7.02
CA LYS A 255 20.00 27.14 7.22
C LYS A 255 18.94 28.13 7.71
N LEU A 256 19.33 29.19 8.42
CA LEU A 256 18.47 30.31 8.82
C LEU A 256 18.12 31.27 7.66
N GLY A 257 18.74 31.13 6.49
CA GLY A 257 18.46 31.93 5.30
C GLY A 257 19.27 33.22 5.19
N GLU A 258 20.36 33.38 5.94
CA GLU A 258 21.26 34.53 5.79
C GLU A 258 22.12 34.40 4.51
N PRO A 259 22.30 35.49 3.74
CA PRO A 259 23.07 35.45 2.50
C PRO A 259 24.57 35.25 2.78
N ASP A 260 25.18 34.37 1.98
CA ASP A 260 26.59 33.96 2.10
C ASP A 260 27.56 35.16 2.06
N ASP A 261 27.24 36.22 1.31
CA ASP A 261 28.08 37.43 1.21
C ASP A 261 28.18 38.15 2.57
N THR A 262 27.07 38.29 3.29
CA THR A 262 27.08 38.96 4.61
C THR A 262 27.73 38.10 5.69
N LEU A 263 27.68 36.77 5.54
CA LEU A 263 28.35 35.82 6.41
C LEU A 263 29.86 35.85 6.20
N GLN A 264 30.30 35.91 4.94
CA GLN A 264 31.71 36.02 4.58
C GLN A 264 32.31 37.31 5.15
N ASP A 265 31.65 38.45 4.98
CA ASP A 265 32.14 39.74 5.50
C ASP A 265 32.24 39.76 7.03
N LYS A 266 31.25 39.18 7.73
CA LYS A 266 31.26 39.08 9.20
C LYS A 266 32.32 38.11 9.72
N TYR A 267 32.51 36.99 9.02
CA TYR A 267 33.58 36.05 9.34
C TYR A 267 34.97 36.69 9.16
N LEU A 268 35.16 37.34 8.00
CA LEU A 268 36.41 38.01 7.66
C LEU A 268 36.72 39.16 8.61
N SER A 269 35.75 40.03 8.91
CA SER A 269 35.94 41.14 9.85
C SER A 269 36.30 40.65 11.26
N GLY A 270 35.65 39.60 11.77
CA GLY A 270 36.01 39.00 13.06
C GLY A 270 37.43 38.43 13.07
N ARG A 271 37.82 37.75 11.98
CA ARG A 271 39.16 37.18 11.83
C ARG A 271 40.24 38.24 11.66
N VAL A 272 39.99 39.27 10.87
CA VAL A 272 40.86 40.44 10.69
C VAL A 272 41.03 41.18 12.01
N ALA A 273 39.97 41.39 12.79
CA ALA A 273 40.07 42.01 14.11
C ALA A 273 40.98 41.21 15.06
N ARG A 274 40.93 39.87 15.01
CA ARG A 274 41.85 39.01 15.78
C ARG A 274 43.29 39.13 15.30
N ILE A 275 43.53 39.11 13.98
CA ILE A 275 44.89 39.26 13.42
C ILE A 275 45.43 40.66 13.77
N ARG A 276 44.64 41.72 13.60
CA ARG A 276 45.02 43.09 14.00
C ARG A 276 45.32 43.20 15.49
N LYS A 277 44.57 42.51 16.36
CA LYS A 277 44.89 42.46 17.78
C LYS A 277 46.26 41.82 18.01
N VAL A 278 46.56 40.70 17.35
CA VAL A 278 47.89 40.06 17.42
C VAL A 278 49.00 40.98 16.90
N LEU A 279 48.75 41.71 15.81
CA LEU A 279 49.70 42.70 15.26
C LEU A 279 49.89 43.88 16.21
N ALA A 280 48.84 44.38 16.87
CA ALA A 280 48.94 45.43 17.89
C ALA A 280 49.67 44.96 19.16
N GLU A 281 49.49 43.71 19.56
CA GLU A 281 50.31 43.11 20.62
C GLU A 281 51.78 43.04 20.19
N ALA A 282 52.04 42.71 18.91
CA ALA A 282 53.39 42.69 18.36
C ALA A 282 54.03 44.09 18.26
N THR A 283 53.29 45.13 17.89
CA THR A 283 53.82 46.51 17.82
C THR A 283 54.27 46.98 19.19
N LEU A 284 53.48 46.71 20.24
CA LEU A 284 53.84 47.04 21.62
C LEU A 284 55.11 46.30 22.06
N VAL A 285 55.25 45.02 21.69
CA VAL A 285 56.47 44.25 21.97
C VAL A 285 57.66 44.82 21.19
N ALA A 286 57.48 45.20 19.92
CA ALA A 286 58.52 45.78 19.08
C ALA A 286 59.00 47.15 19.61
N GLU A 287 58.08 48.01 20.05
CA GLU A 287 58.38 49.29 20.71
C GLU A 287 59.15 49.08 22.02
N ALA A 288 58.75 48.09 22.83
CA ALA A 288 59.46 47.74 24.06
C ALA A 288 60.89 47.21 23.78
N MET A 289 61.08 46.41 22.72
CA MET A 289 62.41 45.96 22.29
C MET A 289 63.27 47.11 21.76
N ALA A 290 62.69 48.04 20.99
CA ALA A 290 63.39 49.23 20.49
C ALA A 290 63.83 50.16 21.62
N ALA A 291 62.97 50.38 22.63
CA ALA A 291 63.30 51.14 23.83
C ALA A 291 64.42 50.48 24.64
N ALA A 292 64.39 49.15 24.79
CA ALA A 292 65.46 48.40 25.47
C ALA A 292 66.80 48.44 24.70
N ALA A 293 66.77 48.39 23.36
CA ALA A 293 67.96 48.52 22.52
C ALA A 293 68.56 49.94 22.56
N ALA A 294 67.72 50.98 22.57
CA ALA A 294 68.16 52.38 22.71
C ALA A 294 68.81 52.64 24.08
N ALA A 295 68.27 52.04 25.15
CA ALA A 295 68.87 52.09 26.48
C ALA A 295 70.23 51.38 26.55
N ALA A 296 70.45 50.33 25.75
CA ALA A 296 71.72 49.62 25.66
C ALA A 296 72.77 50.33 24.77
N ALA A 297 72.34 51.16 23.82
CA ALA A 297 73.21 51.82 22.83
C ALA A 297 73.85 53.15 23.30
N GLY A 298 73.46 53.69 24.46
CA GLY A 298 74.16 54.80 25.12
C GLY A 298 74.25 56.10 24.30
N ALA A 299 73.14 56.83 24.17
CA ALA A 299 73.14 58.21 23.69
C ALA A 299 72.61 59.18 24.77
N GLY A 300 73.52 59.63 25.64
CA GLY A 300 73.49 60.99 26.21
C GLY A 300 72.73 61.25 27.52
N GLY A 301 73.49 61.54 28.58
CA GLY A 301 73.12 62.54 29.60
C GLY A 301 72.40 62.05 30.86
N GLN A 302 73.07 62.17 32.00
CA GLN A 302 72.47 62.09 33.33
C GLN A 302 71.32 63.11 33.47
N GLN A 303 70.08 62.65 33.31
CA GLN A 303 68.86 63.06 34.05
C GLN A 303 67.63 62.54 33.31
N ALA A 304 67.33 61.25 33.47
CA ALA A 304 65.99 60.70 33.43
C ALA A 304 66.06 59.24 33.86
N ALA A 305 65.74 58.96 35.13
CA ALA A 305 65.34 57.62 35.54
C ALA A 305 63.96 57.32 34.93
N THR A 306 63.89 57.15 33.61
CA THR A 306 62.70 56.64 32.94
C THR A 306 62.80 55.13 32.97
N GLN A 307 61.90 54.54 33.76
CA GLN A 307 61.77 53.11 34.01
C GLN A 307 61.93 52.29 32.72
N LEU A 308 62.72 51.20 32.77
CA LEU A 308 62.66 50.15 31.75
C LEU A 308 61.20 49.73 31.55
N PRO A 309 60.72 49.54 30.30
CA PRO A 309 59.40 48.95 30.08
C PRO A 309 59.41 47.55 30.68
N SER A 310 58.73 47.39 31.81
CA SER A 310 58.72 46.14 32.56
C SER A 310 57.83 45.10 31.86
N LYS A 311 58.20 43.82 32.01
CA LYS A 311 57.44 42.62 31.58
C LYS A 311 55.93 42.69 31.88
N ALA A 312 55.51 43.52 32.84
CA ALA A 312 54.15 43.65 33.35
C ALA A 312 53.20 44.48 32.48
N GLN A 313 53.69 45.24 31.48
CA GLN A 313 52.84 46.11 30.63
C GLN A 313 52.43 45.48 29.30
N LEU A 314 52.91 44.26 29.00
CA LEU A 314 52.70 43.61 27.71
C LEU A 314 51.71 42.45 27.80
N PRO A 315 50.75 42.34 26.86
CA PRO A 315 49.85 41.18 26.78
C PRO A 315 50.64 39.92 26.35
N ASN A 316 50.57 38.87 27.18
CA ASN A 316 51.15 37.54 26.94
C ASN A 316 52.64 37.51 26.49
N PRO A 317 53.57 37.99 27.34
CA PRO A 317 54.98 38.16 26.99
C PRO A 317 55.69 36.84 26.63
N GLU A 318 55.29 35.72 27.24
CA GLU A 318 55.87 34.40 26.97
C GLU A 318 55.63 33.92 25.54
N THR A 319 54.49 34.30 24.95
CA THR A 319 54.12 33.94 23.58
C THR A 319 54.93 34.69 22.51
N TRP A 320 55.69 35.70 22.91
CA TRP A 320 56.57 36.52 22.06
C TRP A 320 58.05 36.26 22.36
N GLY A 321 58.37 35.23 23.15
CA GLY A 321 59.74 34.80 23.45
C GLY A 321 60.41 35.53 24.62
N TRP A 322 59.66 36.25 25.46
CA TRP A 322 60.23 36.91 26.65
C TRP A 322 60.69 35.89 27.69
N SER A 323 61.99 35.85 27.96
CA SER A 323 62.57 35.10 29.08
C SER A 323 62.92 36.04 30.23
N GLY A 324 62.16 36.00 31.32
CA GLY A 324 62.47 36.79 32.52
C GLY A 324 62.34 38.31 32.30
N SER A 325 63.37 39.08 32.68
CA SER A 325 63.39 40.55 32.59
C SER A 325 64.09 41.10 31.33
N GLN A 326 64.55 40.23 30.43
CA GLN A 326 65.25 40.64 29.21
C GLN A 326 64.31 40.60 27.99
N PRO A 327 64.45 41.56 27.06
CA PRO A 327 63.70 41.55 25.81
C PRO A 327 64.08 40.33 24.96
N PRO A 328 63.14 39.77 24.17
CA PRO A 328 63.42 38.63 23.29
C PRO A 328 64.46 38.97 22.23
N ALA A 329 65.24 37.98 21.81
CA ALA A 329 66.13 38.14 20.66
C ALA A 329 65.29 38.39 19.40
N LEU A 330 65.74 39.33 18.54
CA LEU A 330 65.02 39.74 17.33
C LEU A 330 64.55 38.54 16.48
N ARG A 331 65.39 37.51 16.33
CA ARG A 331 65.06 36.30 15.57
C ARG A 331 63.90 35.48 16.16
N VAL A 332 63.78 35.44 17.49
CA VAL A 332 62.73 34.69 18.19
C VAL A 332 61.40 35.45 18.08
N PHE A 333 61.44 36.77 18.22
CA PHE A 333 60.27 37.61 18.04
C PHE A 333 59.73 37.56 16.60
N VAL A 334 60.60 37.74 15.61
CA VAL A 334 60.20 37.66 14.19
C VAL A 334 59.63 36.28 13.85
N ARG A 335 60.26 35.19 14.33
CA ARG A 335 59.72 33.84 14.12
C ARG A 335 58.34 33.65 14.74
N ALA A 336 58.12 34.15 15.96
CA ALA A 336 56.83 34.08 16.63
C ALA A 336 55.75 34.95 15.97
N LEU A 337 56.15 36.11 15.43
CA LEU A 337 55.28 36.98 14.64
C LEU A 337 54.88 36.30 13.33
N ASP A 338 55.84 35.75 12.60
CA ASP A 338 55.62 35.04 11.34
C ASP A 338 54.70 33.85 11.56
N GLU A 339 54.98 33.04 12.59
CA GLU A 339 54.18 31.86 12.89
C GLU A 339 52.72 32.23 13.22
N LYS A 340 52.50 33.25 14.06
CA LYS A 340 51.13 33.67 14.42
C LYS A 340 50.39 34.35 13.26
N PHE A 341 51.07 35.21 12.51
CA PHE A 341 50.47 35.96 11.42
C PHE A 341 50.20 35.06 10.20
N ILE A 342 51.21 34.31 9.73
CA ILE A 342 51.09 33.46 8.55
C ILE A 342 50.11 32.31 8.82
N ASN A 343 50.16 31.67 9.99
CA ASN A 343 49.16 30.63 10.32
C ASN A 343 47.75 31.22 10.38
N GLY A 344 47.59 32.42 10.96
CA GLY A 344 46.30 33.10 11.02
C GLY A 344 45.75 33.45 9.63
N VAL A 345 46.58 33.97 8.73
CA VAL A 345 46.18 34.28 7.34
C VAL A 345 45.91 33.00 6.56
N GLN A 346 46.77 31.99 6.65
CA GLN A 346 46.61 30.70 5.96
C GLN A 346 45.31 30.00 6.37
N GLU A 347 45.04 29.90 7.67
CA GLU A 347 43.81 29.32 8.19
C GLU A 347 42.57 30.11 7.73
N THR A 348 42.67 31.44 7.67
CA THR A 348 41.59 32.29 7.13
C THR A 348 41.30 31.96 5.68
N VAL A 349 42.34 31.85 4.84
CA VAL A 349 42.19 31.54 3.42
C VAL A 349 41.60 30.14 3.23
N VAL A 350 42.14 29.14 3.93
CA VAL A 350 41.65 27.75 3.86
C VAL A 350 40.18 27.66 4.27
N ASN A 351 39.80 28.29 5.38
CA ASN A 351 38.42 28.28 5.86
C ASN A 351 37.47 29.04 4.94
N VAL A 352 37.89 30.17 4.36
CA VAL A 352 37.04 30.91 3.40
C VAL A 352 36.82 30.10 2.13
N VAL A 353 37.88 29.48 1.61
CA VAL A 353 37.78 28.59 0.44
C VAL A 353 36.86 27.42 0.75
N ARG A 354 37.04 26.76 1.91
CA ARG A 354 36.24 25.60 2.31
C ARG A 354 34.76 25.94 2.56
N PHE A 355 34.45 27.06 3.21
CA PHE A 355 33.07 27.38 3.62
C PHE A 355 32.27 28.12 2.55
N PHE A 356 32.91 29.04 1.81
CA PHE A 356 32.23 29.97 0.91
C PHE A 356 32.53 29.71 -0.58
N LEU A 357 33.52 28.87 -0.90
CA LEU A 357 33.91 28.52 -2.27
C LEU A 357 34.12 27.00 -2.42
N PRO A 358 33.11 26.15 -2.12
CA PRO A 358 33.25 24.71 -2.25
C PRO A 358 33.55 24.33 -3.71
N GLU A 359 34.58 23.52 -3.93
CA GLU A 359 34.92 22.99 -5.25
C GLU A 359 33.74 22.17 -5.80
N GLY A 360 33.02 22.73 -6.77
CA GLY A 360 31.85 22.09 -7.40
C GLY A 360 30.54 22.88 -7.36
N SER A 361 30.50 24.12 -6.84
CA SER A 361 29.34 24.98 -7.09
C SER A 361 29.30 25.36 -8.58
N GLU A 362 28.13 25.18 -9.22
CA GLU A 362 27.85 25.65 -10.60
C GLU A 362 27.76 27.19 -10.68
N GLU A 363 28.65 27.90 -9.98
CA GLU A 363 28.71 29.35 -9.98
C GLU A 363 29.63 29.82 -11.11
N SER A 364 29.13 30.76 -11.92
CA SER A 364 29.90 31.42 -12.97
C SER A 364 31.26 31.90 -12.43
N PRO A 365 32.36 31.76 -13.18
CA PRO A 365 33.71 32.13 -12.74
C PRO A 365 33.81 33.59 -12.26
N GLU A 366 32.92 34.46 -12.75
CA GLU A 366 32.80 35.86 -12.36
C GLU A 366 32.25 36.07 -10.94
N SER A 367 31.31 35.23 -10.49
CA SER A 367 30.75 35.24 -9.14
C SER A 367 31.77 34.74 -8.11
N ALA A 368 32.49 33.66 -8.43
CA ALA A 368 33.59 33.16 -7.61
C ALA A 368 34.75 34.17 -7.52
N ALA A 369 34.99 34.95 -8.58
CA ALA A 369 35.96 36.06 -8.53
C ALA A 369 35.47 37.19 -7.61
N ALA A 370 34.18 37.54 -7.66
CA ALA A 370 33.59 38.56 -6.78
C ALA A 370 33.72 38.19 -5.29
N LYS A 371 33.40 36.94 -4.93
CA LYS A 371 33.55 36.42 -3.55
C LYS A 371 35.00 36.39 -3.06
N ARG A 372 35.99 36.34 -3.95
CA ARG A 372 37.43 36.37 -3.59
C ARG A 372 37.98 37.77 -3.37
N LYS A 373 37.40 38.81 -3.98
CA LYS A 373 37.85 40.20 -3.85
C LYS A 373 37.98 40.70 -2.40
N PRO A 374 37.00 40.52 -1.50
CA PRO A 374 37.11 41.01 -0.12
C PRO A 374 38.26 40.34 0.65
N LEU A 375 38.48 39.04 0.44
CA LEU A 375 39.60 38.31 1.03
C LEU A 375 40.96 38.87 0.56
N VAL A 376 41.11 39.10 -0.75
CA VAL A 376 42.36 39.64 -1.31
C VAL A 376 42.62 41.06 -0.82
N ALA A 377 41.60 41.92 -0.79
CA ALA A 377 41.73 43.29 -0.27
C ALA A 377 42.19 43.31 1.19
N LEU A 378 41.53 42.53 2.06
CA LEU A 378 41.88 42.44 3.48
C LEU A 378 43.26 41.83 3.70
N SER A 379 43.65 40.82 2.92
CA SER A 379 44.99 40.25 3.01
C SER A 379 46.07 41.30 2.69
N ARG A 380 45.88 42.12 1.66
CA ARG A 380 46.84 43.16 1.27
C ARG A 380 47.02 44.21 2.37
N GLU A 381 45.95 44.62 3.03
CA GLU A 381 46.01 45.53 4.18
C GLU A 381 46.79 44.93 5.35
N LEU A 382 46.48 43.68 5.72
CA LEU A 382 47.14 42.98 6.81
C LEU A 382 48.65 42.76 6.55
N PHE A 383 49.03 42.40 5.33
CA PHE A 383 50.44 42.28 4.95
C PHE A 383 51.16 43.62 5.01
N ALA A 384 50.51 44.73 4.61
CA ALA A 384 51.11 46.06 4.72
C ALA A 384 51.36 46.47 6.18
N GLU A 385 50.41 46.19 7.09
CA GLU A 385 50.57 46.40 8.53
C GLU A 385 51.71 45.53 9.11
N TYR A 386 51.79 44.26 8.71
CA TYR A 386 52.86 43.36 9.13
C TYR A 386 54.25 43.83 8.65
N PHE A 387 54.40 44.23 7.38
CA PHE A 387 55.68 44.73 6.86
C PHE A 387 56.11 46.05 7.51
N ALA A 388 55.17 46.86 7.98
CA ALA A 388 55.47 48.07 8.74
C ALA A 388 56.07 47.77 10.13
N ILE A 389 55.74 46.61 10.72
CA ILE A 389 56.27 46.17 12.03
C ILE A 389 57.66 45.52 11.89
N VAL A 390 57.89 44.82 10.77
CA VAL A 390 59.16 44.15 10.48
C VAL A 390 60.25 45.14 10.05
N ARG A 391 59.87 46.27 9.45
CA ARG A 391 60.77 47.34 9.00
C ARG A 391 61.23 48.20 10.16
#